data_AF-A0A9D5JIB6-F1
#
_entry.id   AF-A0A9D5JIB6-F1
#
_cell.length_a   1.000
_cell.length_b   1.000
_cell.length_c   1.000
_cell.angle_alpha   90.00
_cell.angle_beta   90.00
_cell.angle_gamma   90.00
#
_symmetry.space_group_name_H-M   'P 1'
#
loop_
_entity.id
_entity.type
_entity.pdbx_description
1 polymer ?
#
loop_
_entity_poly.entity_id
_entity_poly.type
_entity_poly.pdbx_seq_one_letter_code
_entity_poly.pdbx_strand_id
1 'polypeptide(L)'
;MRNIASLTTLLIVSLGFSQDKYQVSIDLTKAKNDKVPVEISVPKTDQEEIEYHMPKIVPGTYSISDFGRFVVGFKALDKNGDQLEFEKISTNRWLIKNAALLDKITYRIEDSFDNFSGYGKNKLEVYHKV
;
A
#
# COMPACT_ATOMS: atom_id res chain seq x y z
N MET A 1 -0.41 62.43 23.11
CA MET A 1 -0.03 62.41 21.68
C MET A 1 0.54 61.04 21.35
N ARG A 2 -0.17 60.31 20.47
CA ARG A 2 0.30 59.33 19.47
C ARG A 2 1.15 58.13 19.91
N ASN A 3 0.49 56.97 19.82
CA ASN A 3 1.01 55.61 19.65
C ASN A 3 2.13 55.49 18.59
N ILE A 4 2.79 54.31 18.59
CA ILE A 4 3.32 53.54 17.45
C ILE A 4 4.84 53.29 17.52
N ALA A 5 5.23 52.14 18.09
CA ALA A 5 6.40 51.31 17.74
C ALA A 5 6.43 50.16 18.76
N SER A 6 6.53 48.87 18.45
CA SER A 6 6.70 48.16 17.19
C SER A 6 6.01 46.83 17.36
N LEU A 7 5.03 46.59 16.50
CA LEU A 7 4.30 45.34 16.30
C LEU A 7 5.19 44.33 15.55
N THR A 8 6.45 44.16 15.96
CA THR A 8 7.37 43.18 15.38
C THR A 8 7.02 41.79 15.87
N THR A 9 6.01 41.24 15.20
CA THR A 9 6.04 39.89 14.65
C THR A 9 6.17 38.79 15.69
N LEU A 10 5.04 38.47 16.31
CA LEU A 10 4.71 37.10 16.68
C LEU A 10 4.66 36.28 15.38
N LEU A 11 5.82 35.94 14.82
CA LEU A 11 5.93 34.90 13.81
C LEU A 11 5.72 33.60 14.59
N ILE A 12 4.45 33.22 14.75
CA ILE A 12 4.11 31.83 15.00
C ILE A 12 4.71 31.09 13.81
N VAL A 13 5.90 30.55 13.99
CA VAL A 13 6.44 29.54 13.09
C VAL A 13 5.52 28.34 13.29
N SER A 14 4.42 28.32 12.56
CA SER A 14 3.70 27.10 12.27
C SER A 14 4.64 26.27 11.39
N LEU A 15 5.60 25.59 12.04
CA LEU A 15 6.16 24.37 11.51
C LEU A 15 4.97 23.42 11.38
N GLY A 16 4.28 23.48 10.25
CA GLY A 16 3.30 22.50 9.88
C GLY A 16 4.05 21.18 9.84
N PHE A 17 3.89 20.36 10.87
CA PHE A 17 4.28 18.97 10.81
C PHE A 17 3.47 18.36 9.66
N SER A 18 4.11 18.24 8.49
CA SER A 18 3.56 17.45 7.40
C SER A 18 3.37 16.06 7.96
N GLN A 19 2.12 15.64 8.10
CA GLN A 19 1.81 14.29 8.53
C GLN A 19 2.32 13.35 7.45
N ASP A 20 3.31 12.53 7.83
CA ASP A 20 3.79 11.41 7.04
C ASP A 20 2.62 10.44 6.82
N LYS A 21 2.05 10.48 5.61
CA LYS A 21 0.86 9.72 5.23
C LYS A 21 1.19 8.77 4.10
N TYR A 22 0.62 7.58 4.17
CA TYR A 22 0.49 6.71 3.02
C TYR A 22 -0.35 7.40 1.95
N GLN A 23 0.12 7.37 0.71
CA GLN A 23 -0.64 7.85 -0.44
C GLN A 23 -0.78 6.70 -1.42
N VAL A 24 -2.01 6.39 -1.83
CA VAL A 24 -2.30 5.34 -2.80
C VAL A 24 -2.84 5.99 -4.06
N SER A 25 -2.22 5.71 -5.19
CA SER A 25 -2.61 6.18 -6.50
C SER A 25 -3.01 5.01 -7.38
N ILE A 26 -4.18 5.13 -8.01
CA ILE A 26 -4.73 4.16 -8.95
C ILE A 26 -5.15 4.96 -10.18
N ASP A 27 -4.54 4.68 -11.33
CA ASP A 27 -4.78 5.42 -12.56
C ASP A 27 -5.43 4.51 -13.61
N LEU A 28 -6.75 4.62 -13.73
CA LEU A 28 -7.54 3.82 -14.67
C LEU A 28 -7.24 4.16 -16.14
N THR A 29 -6.70 5.36 -16.42
CA THR A 29 -6.33 5.75 -17.79
C THR A 29 -5.07 5.02 -18.27
N LYS A 30 -4.31 4.42 -17.35
CA LYS A 30 -3.09 3.63 -17.62
C LYS A 30 -3.34 2.12 -17.51
N ALA A 31 -4.60 1.70 -17.54
CA ALA A 31 -4.95 0.30 -17.67
C ALA A 31 -4.39 -0.26 -18.99
N LYS A 32 -3.82 -1.46 -18.93
CA LYS A 32 -3.25 -2.15 -20.10
C LYS A 32 -3.37 -3.64 -19.89
N ASN A 33 -3.91 -4.36 -20.88
CA ASN A 33 -4.15 -5.81 -20.82
C ASN A 33 -4.91 -6.20 -19.54
N ASP A 34 -6.02 -5.50 -19.27
CA ASP A 34 -6.90 -5.70 -18.12
C ASP A 34 -6.20 -5.67 -16.76
N LYS A 35 -5.11 -4.89 -16.70
CA LYS A 35 -4.33 -4.64 -15.50
C LYS A 35 -4.27 -3.16 -15.20
N VAL A 36 -4.62 -2.79 -13.96
CA VAL A 36 -4.57 -1.40 -13.47
C VAL A 36 -3.30 -1.19 -12.64
N PRO A 37 -2.51 -0.13 -12.88
CA PRO A 37 -1.36 0.18 -12.04
C PRO A 37 -1.79 0.71 -10.67
N VAL A 38 -1.07 0.29 -9.64
CA VAL A 38 -1.18 0.81 -8.28
C VAL A 38 0.19 1.28 -7.83
N GLU A 39 0.24 2.49 -7.30
CA GLU A 39 1.43 3.05 -6.65
C GLU A 39 1.08 3.45 -5.22
N ILE A 40 1.94 3.10 -4.28
CA ILE A 40 1.79 3.43 -2.87
C ILE A 40 3.05 4.16 -2.43
N SER A 41 2.94 5.44 -2.09
CA SER A 41 4.02 6.17 -1.44
C SER A 41 4.00 5.86 0.06
N VAL A 42 5.14 5.44 0.57
CA VAL A 42 5.31 5.00 1.96
C VAL A 42 6.00 6.12 2.73
N PRO A 43 5.47 6.51 3.91
CA PRO A 43 6.16 7.47 4.77
C PRO A 43 7.51 6.90 5.24
N LYS A 44 8.45 7.78 5.58
CA LYS A 44 9.73 7.34 6.13
C LYS A 44 9.52 6.48 7.38
N THR A 45 10.31 5.42 7.46
CA THR A 45 10.32 4.49 8.58
C THR A 45 11.76 4.24 9.03
N ASP A 46 11.94 3.86 10.28
CA ASP A 46 13.19 3.40 10.87
C ASP A 46 13.28 1.86 10.94
N GLN A 47 12.25 1.16 10.45
CA GLN A 47 12.18 -0.29 10.50
C GLN A 47 13.15 -0.91 9.47
N GLU A 48 13.85 -1.97 9.85
CA GLU A 48 14.71 -2.73 8.94
C GLU A 48 13.89 -3.57 7.96
N GLU A 49 12.72 -4.05 8.39
CA GLU A 49 11.82 -4.87 7.58
C GLU A 49 10.36 -4.37 7.71
N ILE A 50 9.61 -4.44 6.60
CA ILE A 50 8.17 -4.15 6.57
C ILE A 50 7.44 -5.30 5.89
N GLU A 51 6.31 -5.71 6.45
CA GLU A 51 5.38 -6.62 5.80
C GLU A 51 4.23 -5.84 5.15
N TYR A 52 4.06 -5.98 3.84
CA TYR A 52 2.91 -5.45 3.11
C TYR A 52 1.79 -6.49 3.07
N HIS A 53 0.59 -6.12 3.51
CA HIS A 53 -0.56 -7.00 3.59
C HIS A 53 -1.67 -6.57 2.62
N MET A 54 -2.14 -7.53 1.82
CA MET A 54 -3.38 -7.43 1.07
C MET A 54 -4.51 -8.12 1.84
N PRO A 55 -5.76 -7.62 1.80
CA PRO A 55 -6.87 -8.29 2.44
C PRO A 55 -7.06 -9.73 1.95
N LYS A 56 -7.41 -10.63 2.87
CA LYS A 56 -7.81 -12.01 2.55
C LYS A 56 -9.32 -12.14 2.35
N ILE A 57 -10.10 -11.30 3.04
CA ILE A 57 -11.57 -11.31 3.11
C ILE A 57 -12.07 -9.87 3.15
N VAL A 58 -13.22 -9.59 2.54
CA VAL A 58 -14.00 -8.36 2.80
C VAL A 58 -15.02 -8.65 3.90
N PRO A 59 -15.08 -7.84 4.98
CA PRO A 59 -16.05 -8.02 6.06
C PRO A 59 -17.49 -8.19 5.52
N GLY A 60 -18.23 -9.16 6.03
CA GLY A 60 -19.61 -9.46 5.60
C GLY A 60 -19.75 -10.48 4.45
N THR A 61 -18.67 -10.86 3.77
CA THR A 61 -18.73 -11.84 2.65
C THR A 61 -18.56 -13.31 3.08
N TYR A 62 -18.05 -13.54 4.31
CA TYR A 62 -17.71 -14.86 4.89
C TYR A 62 -16.98 -15.83 3.93
N SER A 63 -16.27 -15.29 2.94
CA SER A 63 -15.62 -16.07 1.89
C SER A 63 -14.17 -15.62 1.74
N ILE A 64 -13.25 -16.58 1.74
CA ILE A 64 -11.83 -16.32 1.47
C ILE A 64 -11.69 -15.97 -0.02
N SER A 65 -11.16 -14.78 -0.28
CA SER A 65 -10.96 -14.25 -1.64
C SER A 65 -9.48 -14.18 -2.04
N ASP A 66 -8.58 -14.06 -1.05
CA ASP A 66 -7.13 -13.98 -1.27
C ASP A 66 -6.75 -12.96 -2.36
N PHE A 67 -7.09 -11.67 -2.14
CA PHE A 67 -6.96 -10.63 -3.16
C PHE A 67 -5.53 -10.43 -3.68
N GLY A 68 -4.51 -10.83 -2.89
CA GLY A 68 -3.13 -10.80 -3.33
C GLY A 68 -2.81 -11.72 -4.52
N ARG A 69 -3.72 -12.64 -4.89
CA ARG A 69 -3.62 -13.44 -6.12
C ARG A 69 -3.68 -12.61 -7.41
N PHE A 70 -4.29 -11.42 -7.36
CA PHE A 70 -4.42 -10.53 -8.51
C PHE A 70 -3.25 -9.56 -8.66
N VAL A 71 -2.34 -9.53 -7.68
CA VAL A 71 -1.15 -8.67 -7.69
C VAL A 71 -0.09 -9.26 -8.62
N VAL A 72 0.28 -8.49 -9.64
CA VAL A 72 1.30 -8.85 -10.64
C VAL A 72 2.41 -7.80 -10.65
N GLY A 73 3.66 -8.26 -10.70
CA GLY A 73 4.83 -7.38 -10.84
C GLY A 73 5.07 -6.48 -9.63
N PHE A 74 4.90 -7.02 -8.41
CA PHE A 74 5.21 -6.32 -7.17
C PHE A 74 6.66 -5.85 -7.14
N LYS A 75 6.86 -4.59 -6.76
CA LYS A 75 8.17 -3.96 -6.55
C LYS A 75 8.13 -3.07 -5.33
N ALA A 76 9.20 -3.12 -4.54
CA ALA A 76 9.55 -2.16 -3.52
C ALA A 76 10.70 -1.30 -4.04
N LEU A 77 10.56 0.03 -4.00
CA LEU A 77 11.50 0.98 -4.59
C LEU A 77 11.98 1.98 -3.54
N ASP A 78 13.25 2.33 -3.62
CA ASP A 78 13.82 3.43 -2.86
C ASP A 78 13.52 4.80 -3.52
N LYS A 79 14.05 5.87 -2.93
CA LYS A 79 13.90 7.24 -3.45
C LYS A 79 14.51 7.48 -4.83
N ASN A 80 15.50 6.69 -5.22
CA ASN A 80 16.17 6.80 -6.51
C ASN A 80 15.45 5.99 -7.59
N GLY A 81 14.48 5.15 -7.20
CA GLY A 81 13.78 4.22 -8.07
C GLY A 81 14.47 2.87 -8.18
N ASP A 82 15.46 2.60 -7.34
CA ASP A 82 16.17 1.32 -7.28
C ASP A 82 15.32 0.31 -6.52
N GLN A 83 15.32 -0.94 -7.01
CA GLN A 83 14.49 -1.99 -6.44
C GLN A 83 15.11 -2.58 -5.18
N LEU A 84 14.34 -2.56 -4.09
CA LEU A 84 14.67 -3.23 -2.83
C LEU A 84 14.34 -4.73 -2.91
N GLU A 85 15.08 -5.52 -2.13
CA GLU A 85 14.82 -6.94 -1.97
C GLU A 85 13.51 -7.18 -1.22
N PHE A 86 12.72 -8.13 -1.70
CA PHE A 86 11.49 -8.56 -1.04
C PHE A 86 11.24 -10.06 -1.25
N GLU A 87 10.47 -10.65 -0.33
CA GLU A 87 10.03 -12.04 -0.38
C GLU A 87 8.50 -12.11 -0.34
N LYS A 88 7.88 -12.89 -1.23
CA LYS A 88 6.43 -13.17 -1.16
C LYS A 88 6.18 -14.33 -0.20
N ILE A 89 5.97 -14.02 1.07
CA ILE A 89 5.80 -14.98 2.17
C ILE A 89 4.40 -15.63 2.24
N SER A 90 3.39 -15.10 1.53
CA SER A 90 2.10 -15.77 1.29
C SER A 90 1.36 -15.19 0.08
N THR A 91 0.19 -15.72 -0.28
CA THR A 91 -0.66 -15.15 -1.34
C THR A 91 -0.92 -13.66 -1.17
N ASN A 92 -1.08 -13.18 0.07
CA ASN A 92 -1.48 -11.82 0.38
C ASN A 92 -0.42 -11.02 1.15
N ARG A 93 0.82 -11.51 1.28
CA ARG A 93 1.83 -10.89 2.14
C ARG A 93 3.20 -10.88 1.48
N TRP A 94 3.89 -9.75 1.60
CA TRP A 94 5.24 -9.52 1.06
C TRP A 94 6.12 -8.92 2.14
N LEU A 95 7.27 -9.51 2.40
CA LEU A 95 8.27 -9.03 3.34
C LEU A 95 9.32 -8.22 2.57
N ILE A 96 9.46 -6.94 2.88
CA ILE A 96 10.40 -6.01 2.24
C ILE A 96 11.59 -5.83 3.19
N LYS A 97 12.80 -6.05 2.68
CA LYS A 97 14.07 -5.85 3.42
C LYS A 97 14.58 -4.43 3.22
N ASN A 98 15.44 -3.96 4.13
CA ASN A 98 15.99 -2.60 4.13
C ASN A 98 14.90 -1.52 4.06
N ALA A 99 13.81 -1.72 4.81
CA ALA A 99 12.60 -0.91 4.71
C ALA A 99 12.81 0.57 5.10
N ALA A 100 13.87 0.91 5.83
CA ALA A 100 14.28 2.29 6.08
C ALA A 100 14.56 3.10 4.79
N LEU A 101 14.87 2.42 3.68
CA LEU A 101 15.08 3.03 2.37
C LEU A 101 13.79 3.07 1.50
N LEU A 102 12.73 2.39 1.92
CA LEU A 102 11.49 2.25 1.15
C LEU A 102 10.80 3.60 0.97
N ASP A 103 10.57 3.98 -0.29
CA ASP A 103 9.82 5.19 -0.65
C ASP A 103 8.50 4.85 -1.34
N LYS A 104 8.50 3.80 -2.18
CA LYS A 104 7.34 3.43 -3.00
C LYS A 104 7.16 1.92 -3.14
N ILE A 105 5.92 1.47 -3.10
CA ILE A 105 5.50 0.14 -3.56
C ILE A 105 4.72 0.30 -4.87
N THR A 106 5.02 -0.53 -5.86
CA THR A 106 4.28 -0.54 -7.13
C THR A 106 3.89 -1.94 -7.54
N TYR A 107 2.73 -2.09 -8.17
CA TYR A 107 2.29 -3.34 -8.78
C TYR A 107 1.17 -3.05 -9.78
N ARG A 108 0.70 -4.10 -10.47
CA ARG A 108 -0.53 -4.07 -11.24
C ARG A 108 -1.54 -5.04 -10.66
N ILE A 109 -2.82 -4.69 -10.72
CA ILE A 109 -3.93 -5.57 -10.35
C ILE A 109 -4.60 -6.07 -11.62
N GLU A 110 -4.68 -7.39 -11.77
CA GLU A 110 -5.53 -8.06 -12.77
C GLU A 110 -7.01 -7.98 -12.40
N ASP A 111 -7.89 -7.89 -13.41
CA ASP A 111 -9.34 -8.06 -13.19
C ASP A 111 -9.67 -9.52 -12.81
N SER A 112 -10.74 -9.66 -12.04
CA SER A 112 -11.36 -10.89 -11.56
C SER A 112 -12.10 -11.71 -12.63
N PHE A 113 -12.40 -11.14 -13.80
CA PHE A 113 -13.29 -11.76 -14.78
C PHE A 113 -12.68 -12.99 -15.48
N ASP A 114 -11.36 -13.01 -15.69
CA ASP A 114 -10.68 -14.12 -16.38
C ASP A 114 -10.06 -15.14 -15.41
N ASN A 115 -10.03 -14.82 -14.10
CA ASN A 115 -9.34 -15.63 -13.11
C ASN A 115 -10.22 -15.92 -11.88
N PHE A 116 -11.09 -16.91 -12.04
CA PHE A 116 -11.92 -17.45 -10.94
C PHE A 116 -11.16 -18.38 -9.99
N SER A 117 -9.89 -18.69 -10.26
CA SER A 117 -9.12 -19.69 -9.51
C SER A 117 -8.97 -19.30 -8.04
N GLY A 118 -9.62 -20.06 -7.14
CA GLY A 118 -9.60 -19.85 -5.69
C GLY A 118 -10.83 -19.14 -5.13
N TYR A 119 -11.74 -18.61 -5.96
CA TYR A 119 -12.99 -18.02 -5.48
C TYR A 119 -13.93 -19.13 -4.98
N GLY A 120 -14.33 -19.10 -3.71
CA GLY A 120 -15.28 -20.05 -3.14
C GLY A 120 -14.74 -21.43 -2.74
N LYS A 121 -13.46 -21.75 -3.00
CA LYS A 121 -12.89 -23.08 -2.66
C LYS A 121 -12.94 -23.40 -1.16
N ASN A 122 -12.92 -22.37 -0.30
CA ASN A 122 -12.86 -22.54 1.15
C ASN A 122 -14.24 -22.50 1.83
N LYS A 123 -15.33 -22.39 1.07
CA LYS A 123 -16.68 -22.39 1.67
C LYS A 123 -17.06 -23.77 2.23
N LEU A 124 -16.43 -24.86 1.78
CA LEU A 124 -16.76 -26.23 2.21
C LEU A 124 -15.90 -26.76 3.36
N GLU A 125 -14.70 -26.23 3.60
CA GLU A 125 -13.82 -26.69 4.68
C GLU A 125 -14.20 -26.13 6.06
N VAL A 126 -14.82 -24.95 6.11
CA VAL A 126 -15.17 -24.29 7.38
C VAL A 126 -16.38 -24.97 8.06
N TYR A 127 -17.29 -25.61 7.32
CA TYR A 127 -18.47 -26.27 7.90
C TYR A 127 -18.22 -27.70 8.40
N HIS A 128 -17.07 -28.30 8.12
CA HIS A 128 -16.76 -29.67 8.55
C HIS A 128 -15.87 -29.73 9.81
N LYS A 129 -15.59 -28.59 10.46
CA LYS A 129 -14.69 -28.53 11.62
C LYS A 129 -15.34 -27.90 12.87
N VAL A 130 -16.65 -28.12 13.04
CA VAL A 130 -17.40 -27.77 14.27
C VAL A 130 -18.09 -29.00 14.83
#